data_AF-A0AAN6JHE5-F1
#
_entry.id   AF-A0AAN6JHE5-F1
#
_cell.length_a   1.000
_cell.length_b   1.000
_cell.length_c   1.000
_cell.angle_alpha   90.00
_cell.angle_beta   90.00
_cell.angle_gamma   90.00
#
_symmetry.space_group_name_H-M   'P 1'
#
loop_
_entity.id
_entity.type
_entity.pdbx_description
1 polymer ?
#
loop_
_entity_poly.entity_id
_entity_poly.type
_entity_poly.pdbx_seq_one_letter_code
_entity_poly.pdbx_strand_id
1 'polypeptide(L)'
;MRLWCPARFVARQVPYDDVLPLSRPIRLRDGTLASEIKVKKGQDIRVPVSYLNRDESLWGADGNVFKAERWLPAGHELKGADSELDMDPSVKELRGTWSNLATFGAGPQQCVGMRMAIMEFKTITAHLLTSFEILPASLPSEPPVELETIMKVVSHPILKGDKIQDVAMPVRLKLLSS
;
A
#
# COMPACT_ATOMS: atom_id res chain seq x y z
N MET A 1 3.11 4.61 0.16
CA MET A 1 2.89 3.19 0.52
C MET A 1 1.55 2.60 0.07
N ARG A 2 0.64 3.37 -0.55
CA ARG A 2 -0.58 2.83 -1.17
C ARG A 2 -0.25 1.94 -2.39
N LEU A 3 0.39 2.52 -3.40
CA LEU A 3 0.68 1.89 -4.70
C LEU A 3 1.67 0.71 -4.58
N TRP A 4 2.75 0.93 -3.83
CA TRP A 4 3.77 -0.06 -3.52
C TRP A 4 3.71 -0.38 -2.03
N CYS A 5 2.80 -1.29 -1.68
CA CYS A 5 2.57 -1.72 -0.31
C CYS A 5 3.48 -2.92 0.05
N PRO A 6 4.29 -2.84 1.13
CA PRO A 6 5.15 -3.94 1.55
C PRO A 6 4.39 -5.24 1.85
N ALA A 7 3.28 -5.16 2.57
CA ALA A 7 2.42 -6.31 2.81
C ALA A 7 1.39 -6.45 1.68
N ARG A 8 1.50 -7.48 0.83
CA ARG A 8 0.52 -7.70 -0.26
C ARG A 8 -0.81 -8.24 0.24
N PHE A 9 -0.80 -9.04 1.30
CA PHE A 9 -2.00 -9.55 1.93
C PHE A 9 -1.83 -9.67 3.43
N VAL A 10 -2.96 -9.69 4.13
CA VAL A 10 -3.05 -9.99 5.56
C VAL A 10 -3.87 -11.26 5.72
N ALA A 11 -3.33 -12.25 6.42
CA ALA A 11 -3.98 -13.55 6.61
C ALA A 11 -4.61 -13.68 8.00
N ARG A 12 -5.74 -14.37 8.08
CA ARG A 12 -6.40 -14.79 9.31
C ARG A 12 -6.82 -16.24 9.17
N GLN A 13 -6.65 -17.02 10.24
CA GLN A 13 -7.26 -18.34 10.33
C GLN A 13 -8.55 -18.21 11.13
N VAL A 14 -9.62 -18.79 10.60
CA VAL A 14 -10.96 -18.75 11.18
C VAL A 14 -11.01 -19.63 12.44
N PRO A 15 -11.29 -19.08 13.64
CA PRO A 15 -11.23 -19.84 14.90
C PRO A 15 -12.43 -20.76 15.14
N TYR A 16 -13.58 -20.46 14.53
CA TYR A 16 -14.85 -21.18 14.63
C TYR A 16 -15.69 -20.92 13.38
N ASP A 17 -16.67 -21.78 13.10
CA ASP A 17 -17.61 -21.56 12.00
C ASP A 17 -18.33 -20.22 12.19
N ASP A 18 -18.36 -19.41 11.13
CA ASP A 18 -18.89 -18.04 11.20
C ASP A 18 -19.45 -17.59 9.84
N VAL A 19 -20.13 -16.44 9.83
CA VAL A 19 -20.72 -15.81 8.64
C VAL A 19 -20.18 -14.39 8.52
N LEU A 20 -19.43 -14.13 7.44
CA LEU A 20 -18.89 -12.81 7.14
C LEU A 20 -19.94 -11.97 6.39
N PRO A 21 -20.47 -10.88 6.97
CA PRO A 21 -21.37 -9.98 6.25
C PRO A 21 -20.58 -9.17 5.23
N LEU A 22 -21.16 -8.97 4.05
CA LEU A 22 -20.60 -8.12 3.01
C LEU A 22 -21.29 -6.76 3.04
N SER A 23 -20.52 -5.68 2.89
CA SER A 23 -21.06 -4.32 2.77
C SER A 23 -21.88 -4.15 1.48
N ARG A 24 -21.57 -4.94 0.44
CA ARG A 24 -22.26 -4.97 -0.84
C ARG A 24 -22.43 -6.41 -1.30
N PRO A 25 -23.58 -6.80 -1.86
CA PRO A 25 -23.74 -8.13 -2.44
C PRO A 25 -22.73 -8.39 -3.57
N ILE A 26 -22.16 -9.59 -3.60
CA ILE A 26 -21.26 -10.05 -4.67
C ILE A 26 -21.94 -11.13 -5.51
N ARG A 27 -21.54 -11.24 -6.78
CA ARG A 27 -21.99 -12.33 -7.66
C ARG A 27 -21.06 -13.53 -7.51
N LEU A 28 -21.63 -14.67 -7.12
CA LEU A 28 -20.92 -15.93 -7.02
C LEU A 28 -20.75 -16.58 -8.41
N ARG A 29 -19.94 -17.65 -8.47
CA ARG A 29 -19.65 -18.37 -9.72
C ARG A 29 -20.88 -19.03 -10.35
N ASP A 30 -21.88 -19.35 -9.54
CA ASP A 30 -23.17 -19.90 -9.97
C ASP A 30 -24.15 -18.80 -10.45
N GLY A 31 -23.73 -17.54 -10.46
CA GLY A 31 -24.53 -16.39 -10.87
C GLY A 31 -25.43 -15.82 -9.77
N THR A 32 -25.53 -16.48 -8.61
CA THR A 32 -26.33 -15.99 -7.48
C THR A 32 -25.69 -14.78 -6.83
N LEU A 33 -26.51 -13.91 -6.23
CA LEU A 33 -26.05 -12.81 -5.41
C LEU A 33 -25.96 -13.26 -3.95
N ALA A 34 -24.81 -13.04 -3.33
CA ALA A 34 -24.58 -13.32 -1.92
C ALA A 34 -24.24 -12.02 -1.18
N SER A 35 -24.94 -11.77 -0.07
CA SER A 35 -24.65 -10.69 0.88
C SER A 35 -23.80 -11.15 2.06
N GLU A 36 -23.51 -12.44 2.14
CA GLU A 36 -22.76 -13.06 3.22
C GLU A 36 -21.88 -14.20 2.71
N ILE A 37 -20.77 -14.46 3.40
CA ILE A 37 -19.86 -15.57 3.10
C ILE A 37 -19.74 -16.44 4.35
N LYS A 38 -20.17 -17.70 4.24
CA LYS A 38 -20.01 -18.70 5.30
C LYS A 38 -18.56 -19.19 5.32
N VAL A 39 -17.95 -19.18 6.49
CA VAL A 39 -16.57 -19.64 6.71
C VAL A 39 -16.53 -20.75 7.75
N LYS A 40 -15.57 -21.65 7.60
CA LYS A 40 -15.39 -22.81 8.49
C LYS A 40 -14.19 -22.65 9.39
N LYS A 41 -14.25 -23.23 10.59
CA LYS A 41 -13.10 -23.34 11.49
C LYS A 41 -11.88 -23.90 10.76
N GLY A 42 -10.73 -23.25 10.93
CA GLY A 42 -9.46 -23.60 10.29
C GLY A 42 -9.27 -23.05 8.88
N GLN A 43 -10.29 -22.43 8.28
CA GLN A 43 -10.17 -21.82 6.96
C GLN A 43 -9.27 -20.58 7.01
N ASP A 44 -8.39 -20.44 6.03
CA ASP A 44 -7.56 -19.25 5.86
C ASP A 44 -8.28 -18.19 5.03
N ILE A 45 -8.41 -17.00 5.58
CA ILE A 45 -8.89 -15.79 4.91
C ILE A 45 -7.69 -14.92 4.59
N ARG A 46 -7.53 -14.52 3.32
CA ARG A 46 -6.48 -13.60 2.88
C ARG A 46 -7.11 -12.32 2.34
N VAL A 47 -6.83 -11.20 3.01
CA VAL A 47 -7.26 -9.87 2.56
C VAL A 47 -6.18 -9.30 1.64
N PRO A 48 -6.46 -9.05 0.35
CA PRO A 48 -5.45 -8.64 -0.63
C PRO A 48 -5.17 -7.12 -0.56
N VAL A 49 -4.44 -6.70 0.47
CA VAL A 49 -4.12 -5.29 0.77
C VAL A 49 -3.56 -4.52 -0.44
N SER A 50 -2.62 -5.09 -1.20
CA SER A 50 -2.03 -4.38 -2.34
C SER A 50 -3.03 -4.10 -3.46
N TYR A 51 -4.04 -4.96 -3.62
CA TYR A 51 -5.10 -4.77 -4.62
C TYR A 51 -6.13 -3.78 -4.11
N LEU A 52 -6.58 -3.92 -2.86
CA LEU A 52 -7.51 -2.96 -2.24
C LEU A 52 -6.98 -1.53 -2.26
N ASN A 53 -5.67 -1.37 -2.05
CA ASN A 53 -5.02 -0.06 -2.10
C ASN A 53 -5.02 0.56 -3.50
N ARG A 54 -5.28 -0.20 -4.57
CA ARG A 54 -5.18 0.25 -5.97
C ARG A 54 -6.50 0.13 -6.75
N ASP A 55 -7.49 -0.49 -6.13
CA ASP A 55 -8.80 -0.75 -6.73
C ASP A 55 -9.48 0.58 -7.10
N GLU A 56 -9.78 0.73 -8.39
CA GLU A 56 -10.40 1.95 -8.92
C GLU A 56 -11.84 2.13 -8.43
N SER A 57 -12.53 1.04 -8.04
CA SER A 57 -13.85 1.14 -7.40
C SER A 57 -13.77 1.74 -5.99
N LEU A 58 -12.60 1.69 -5.35
CA LEU A 58 -12.35 2.23 -4.02
C LEU A 58 -11.67 3.60 -4.07
N TRP A 59 -10.75 3.81 -5.01
CA TRP A 59 -9.87 4.98 -5.08
C TRP A 59 -10.15 5.92 -6.26
N GLY A 60 -11.22 5.67 -7.02
CA GLY A 60 -11.54 6.41 -8.24
C GLY A 60 -10.75 5.91 -9.46
N ALA A 61 -11.03 6.48 -10.64
CA ALA A 61 -10.44 6.06 -11.92
C ALA A 61 -8.90 6.17 -11.96
N ASP A 62 -8.31 7.02 -11.12
CA ASP A 62 -6.86 7.16 -10.96
C ASP A 62 -6.31 6.27 -9.82
N GLY A 63 -7.05 5.25 -9.41
CA GLY A 63 -6.69 4.30 -8.36
C GLY A 63 -5.36 3.59 -8.61
N ASN A 64 -4.99 3.32 -9.86
CA ASN A 64 -3.70 2.72 -10.20
C ASN A 64 -2.56 3.73 -10.42
N VAL A 65 -2.81 5.03 -10.25
CA VAL A 65 -1.84 6.09 -10.55
C VAL A 65 -1.15 6.58 -9.26
N PHE A 66 0.15 6.87 -9.36
CA PHE A 66 0.87 7.58 -8.31
C PHE A 66 0.52 9.08 -8.38
N LYS A 67 -0.24 9.56 -7.39
CA LYS A 67 -0.70 10.95 -7.27
C LYS A 67 -0.58 11.38 -5.81
N ALA A 68 0.54 12.00 -5.46
CA ALA A 68 0.85 12.36 -4.07
C ALA A 68 -0.13 13.41 -3.53
N GLU A 69 -0.59 14.29 -4.41
CA GLU A 69 -1.53 15.38 -4.16
C GLU A 69 -2.91 14.87 -3.76
N ARG A 70 -3.21 13.58 -3.93
CA ARG A 70 -4.47 12.97 -3.48
C ARG A 70 -4.71 13.23 -2.00
N TRP A 71 -3.69 13.25 -1.16
CA TRP A 71 -3.85 13.48 0.29
C TRP A 71 -3.73 14.96 0.68
N LEU A 72 -3.67 15.86 -0.29
CA LEU A 72 -3.69 17.31 -0.08
C LEU A 72 -5.10 17.80 -0.37
N PRO A 73 -5.70 18.65 0.48
CA PRO A 73 -6.94 19.32 0.11
C PRO A 73 -6.70 20.33 -1.01
N ALA A 74 -7.78 20.71 -1.70
CA ALA A 74 -7.74 21.81 -2.64
C ALA A 74 -7.15 23.06 -1.96
N GLY A 75 -6.09 23.63 -2.55
CA GLY A 75 -5.41 24.81 -2.02
C GLY A 75 -4.22 24.56 -1.08
N HIS A 76 -3.75 23.31 -0.93
CA HIS A 76 -2.55 22.97 -0.13
C HIS A 76 -2.63 23.30 1.37
N GLU A 77 -3.82 23.48 1.93
CA GLU A 77 -3.99 23.62 3.38
C GLU A 77 -3.75 22.29 4.10
N LEU A 78 -3.27 22.27 5.34
CA LEU A 78 -3.19 21.02 6.12
C LEU A 78 -4.56 20.69 6.70
N LYS A 79 -5.37 19.88 6.01
CA LYS A 79 -6.60 19.32 6.59
C LYS A 79 -6.34 17.92 7.15
N GLY A 80 -7.02 17.60 8.26
CA GLY A 80 -6.97 16.29 8.91
C GLY A 80 -7.49 15.16 8.02
N ALA A 81 -7.40 13.92 8.51
CA ALA A 81 -7.70 12.69 7.78
C ALA A 81 -9.13 12.58 7.18
N ASP A 82 -10.01 13.54 7.48
CA ASP A 82 -11.43 13.58 7.10
C ASP A 82 -11.71 14.47 5.86
N SER A 83 -10.68 14.94 5.14
CA SER A 83 -10.87 15.74 3.92
C SER A 83 -11.66 14.97 2.85
N GLU A 84 -12.46 15.68 2.04
CA GLU A 84 -13.22 15.15 0.90
C GLU A 84 -12.30 14.57 -0.18
N LEU A 85 -11.81 13.35 0.07
CA LEU A 85 -11.12 12.55 -0.92
C LEU A 85 -12.18 11.88 -1.82
N ASP A 86 -11.95 11.92 -3.13
CA ASP A 86 -12.71 11.15 -4.12
C ASP A 86 -12.34 9.66 -3.97
N MET A 87 -13.03 9.02 -3.03
CA MET A 87 -12.87 7.60 -2.68
C MET A 87 -14.17 7.07 -2.11
N ASP A 88 -14.38 5.77 -2.28
CA ASP A 88 -15.57 5.08 -1.81
C ASP A 88 -15.73 5.26 -0.28
N PRO A 89 -16.96 5.50 0.22
CA PRO A 89 -17.21 5.66 1.66
C PRO A 89 -16.65 4.53 2.51
N SER A 90 -16.63 3.29 2.00
CA SER A 90 -16.08 2.13 2.72
C SER A 90 -14.59 2.25 3.04
N VAL A 91 -13.82 3.01 2.25
CA VAL A 91 -12.40 3.26 2.54
C VAL A 91 -12.25 4.15 3.78
N LYS A 92 -13.20 5.08 4.01
CA LYS A 92 -13.24 5.94 5.21
C LYS A 92 -13.62 5.16 6.48
N GLU A 93 -14.21 3.96 6.33
CA GLU A 93 -14.58 3.11 7.47
C GLU A 93 -13.39 2.33 8.05
N LEU A 94 -12.21 2.36 7.40
CA LEU A 94 -10.97 1.76 7.91
C LEU A 94 -10.42 2.54 9.13
N ARG A 95 -11.13 2.47 10.25
CA ARG A 95 -10.80 3.15 11.50
C ARG A 95 -9.44 2.71 12.06
N GLY A 96 -8.69 3.65 12.59
CA GLY A 96 -7.38 3.42 13.22
C GLY A 96 -6.20 3.27 12.26
N THR A 97 -6.47 3.19 10.95
CA THR A 97 -5.42 3.06 9.94
C THR A 97 -4.77 4.40 9.59
N TRP A 98 -3.52 4.37 9.09
CA TRP A 98 -2.86 5.57 8.60
C TRP A 98 -3.39 5.94 7.21
N SER A 99 -3.98 7.13 7.09
CA SER A 99 -4.49 7.69 5.82
C SER A 99 -5.48 6.79 5.08
N ASN A 100 -6.34 6.08 5.82
CA ASN A 100 -7.33 5.14 5.28
C ASN A 100 -6.70 4.00 4.45
N LEU A 101 -5.46 3.61 4.77
CA LEU A 101 -4.72 2.55 4.09
C LEU A 101 -4.60 1.29 4.96
N ALA A 102 -4.94 0.15 4.39
CA ALA A 102 -4.72 -1.16 5.02
C ALA A 102 -3.23 -1.60 5.03
N THR A 103 -2.31 -0.75 4.56
CA THR A 103 -0.86 -1.03 4.46
C THR A 103 -0.25 -1.49 5.77
N PHE A 104 -0.66 -0.91 6.89
CA PHE A 104 -0.19 -1.27 8.22
C PHE A 104 -1.13 -2.25 8.94
N GLY A 105 -2.05 -2.88 8.21
CA GLY A 105 -3.16 -3.62 8.80
C GLY A 105 -4.19 -2.71 9.45
N ALA A 106 -5.20 -3.35 10.07
CA ALA A 106 -6.27 -2.68 10.79
C ALA A 106 -6.69 -3.54 12.00
N GLY A 107 -7.36 -2.92 12.97
CA GLY A 107 -7.87 -3.59 14.16
C GLY A 107 -6.76 -4.05 15.13
N PRO A 108 -7.01 -5.10 15.95
CA PRO A 108 -6.09 -5.52 17.01
C PRO A 108 -4.71 -6.00 16.54
N GLN A 109 -4.58 -6.40 15.28
CA GLN A 109 -3.31 -6.84 14.68
C GLN A 109 -2.73 -5.79 13.72
N GLN A 110 -3.06 -4.51 13.94
CA GLN A 110 -2.40 -3.41 13.26
C GLN A 110 -0.92 -3.35 13.65
N CYS A 111 -0.06 -2.94 12.72
CA CYS A 111 1.37 -2.82 12.92
C CYS A 111 1.69 -1.83 14.04
N VAL A 112 2.27 -2.35 15.14
CA VAL A 112 2.72 -1.55 16.29
C VAL A 112 3.82 -0.55 15.90
N GLY A 113 4.64 -0.91 14.90
CA GLY A 113 5.72 -0.07 14.37
C GLY A 113 5.28 1.02 13.40
N MET A 114 3.98 1.16 13.11
CA MET A 114 3.47 2.11 12.09
C MET A 114 3.99 3.54 12.29
N ARG A 115 3.90 4.06 13.52
CA ARG A 115 4.33 5.44 13.82
C ARG A 115 5.84 5.62 13.68
N MET A 116 6.62 4.64 14.12
CA MET A 116 8.08 4.62 13.98
C MET A 116 8.49 4.58 12.51
N ALA A 117 7.94 3.66 11.72
CA ALA A 117 8.22 3.57 10.30
C ALA A 117 7.90 4.87 9.55
N ILE A 118 6.77 5.51 9.86
CA ILE A 118 6.41 6.81 9.25
C ILE A 118 7.40 7.90 9.65
N MET A 119 7.85 7.93 10.91
CA MET A 119 8.88 8.87 11.37
C MET A 119 10.19 8.66 10.61
N GLU A 120 10.68 7.41 10.55
CA GLU A 120 11.92 7.07 9.84
C GLU A 120 11.84 7.47 8.36
N PHE A 121 10.74 7.15 7.67
CA PHE A 121 10.55 7.55 6.27
C PHE A 121 10.60 9.06 6.09
N LYS A 122 9.96 9.82 6.98
CA LYS A 122 10.01 11.29 6.93
C LYS A 122 11.43 11.81 7.17
N THR A 123 12.13 11.30 8.17
CA THR A 123 13.49 11.71 8.51
C THR A 123 14.48 11.40 7.40
N ILE A 124 14.46 10.17 6.86
CA ILE A 124 15.32 9.76 5.75
C ILE A 124 15.03 10.59 4.51
N THR A 125 13.75 10.79 4.18
CA THR A 125 13.36 11.60 3.00
C THR A 125 13.81 13.05 3.16
N ALA A 126 13.58 13.66 4.32
CA ALA A 126 14.03 15.02 4.59
C ALA A 126 15.55 15.14 4.45
N HIS A 127 16.31 14.22 5.06
CA HIS A 127 17.77 14.23 4.98
C HIS A 127 18.27 14.05 3.55
N LEU A 128 17.70 13.10 2.78
CA LEU A 128 18.05 12.90 1.38
C LEU A 128 17.81 14.16 0.55
N LEU A 129 16.65 14.81 0.71
CA LEU A 129 16.29 16.01 -0.04
C LEU A 129 17.10 17.25 0.35
N THR A 130 17.55 17.35 1.61
CA THR A 130 18.32 18.53 2.08
C THR A 130 19.82 18.39 1.88
N SER A 131 20.33 17.17 1.73
CA SER A 131 21.77 16.91 1.67
C SER A 131 22.24 16.40 0.32
N PHE A 132 21.35 15.89 -0.54
CA PHE A 132 21.71 15.28 -1.81
C PHE A 132 20.83 15.75 -2.98
N GLU A 133 21.46 15.89 -4.14
CA GLU A 133 20.79 15.91 -5.43
C GLU A 133 20.52 14.45 -5.85
N ILE A 134 19.24 14.10 -6.02
CA ILE A 134 18.81 12.77 -6.46
C ILE A 134 18.82 12.74 -7.99
N LEU A 135 19.67 11.90 -8.58
CA LEU A 135 19.87 11.79 -10.02
C LEU A 135 19.06 10.63 -10.61
N PRO A 136 18.77 10.65 -11.93
CA PRO A 136 18.18 9.51 -12.63
C PRO A 136 18.95 8.22 -12.37
N ALA A 137 18.24 7.09 -12.23
CA ALA A 137 18.86 5.81 -11.90
C ALA A 137 19.83 5.31 -12.98
N SER A 138 19.54 5.60 -14.26
CA SER A 138 20.37 5.29 -15.42
C SER A 138 20.88 6.56 -16.09
N LEU A 139 22.14 6.56 -16.51
CA LEU A 139 22.69 7.58 -17.41
C LEU A 139 22.21 7.35 -18.85
N PRO A 140 22.27 8.36 -19.74
CA PRO A 140 21.91 8.19 -21.16
C PRO A 140 22.69 7.09 -21.89
N SER A 141 23.88 6.73 -21.40
CA SER A 141 24.74 5.68 -21.94
C SER A 141 24.48 4.29 -21.35
N GLU A 142 23.56 4.17 -20.40
CA GLU A 142 23.30 2.93 -19.65
C GLU A 142 21.89 2.39 -19.94
N PRO A 143 21.68 1.06 -19.83
CA PRO A 143 20.35 0.51 -19.93
C PRO A 143 19.43 1.05 -18.80
N PRO A 144 18.12 1.20 -19.05
CA PRO A 144 17.16 1.56 -18.03
C PRO A 144 17.20 0.58 -16.85
N VAL A 145 17.22 1.12 -15.64
CA VAL A 145 17.01 0.34 -14.41
C VAL A 145 15.56 -0.13 -14.39
N GLU A 146 15.36 -1.42 -14.63
CA GLU A 146 14.07 -2.08 -14.48
C GLU A 146 14.01 -2.79 -13.13
N LEU A 147 12.98 -2.48 -12.34
CA LEU A 147 12.77 -3.11 -11.03
C LEU A 147 11.66 -4.16 -11.13
N GLU A 148 11.89 -5.28 -10.47
CA GLU A 148 10.87 -6.28 -10.20
C GLU A 148 10.61 -6.36 -8.70
N THR A 149 9.39 -6.77 -8.32
CA THR A 149 9.02 -6.91 -6.92
C THR A 149 8.84 -8.38 -6.58
N ILE A 150 9.73 -8.87 -5.72
CA ILE A 150 9.63 -10.22 -5.15
C ILE A 150 8.85 -10.21 -3.84
N MET A 151 8.16 -11.31 -3.57
CA MET A 151 7.47 -11.51 -2.30
C MET A 151 8.29 -12.40 -1.37
N LYS A 152 8.70 -11.83 -0.24
CA LYS A 152 9.08 -12.58 0.96
C LYS A 152 7.96 -12.39 1.99
N VAL A 153 8.27 -12.26 3.28
CA VAL A 153 7.28 -11.83 4.29
C VAL A 153 6.67 -10.47 3.93
N VAL A 154 7.51 -9.57 3.40
CA VAL A 154 7.09 -8.33 2.73
C VAL A 154 7.69 -8.26 1.33
N SER A 155 7.14 -7.38 0.51
CA SER A 155 7.59 -7.15 -0.86
C SER A 155 8.91 -6.38 -0.86
N HIS A 156 9.88 -6.84 -1.65
CA HIS A 156 11.17 -6.18 -1.81
C HIS A 156 11.43 -5.90 -3.30
N PRO A 157 12.04 -4.75 -3.64
CA PRO A 157 12.51 -4.50 -4.99
C PRO A 157 13.79 -5.31 -5.27
N ILE A 158 13.92 -5.78 -6.50
CA ILE A 158 15.15 -6.35 -7.08
C ILE A 158 15.34 -5.74 -8.47
N LEU A 159 16.56 -5.76 -9.00
CA LEU A 159 16.77 -5.47 -10.41
C LEU A 159 16.27 -6.65 -11.25
N LYS A 160 15.66 -6.33 -12.39
CA LYS A 160 15.19 -7.34 -13.32
C LYS A 160 16.36 -8.18 -13.82
N GLY A 161 16.28 -9.49 -13.61
CA GLY A 161 17.34 -10.44 -13.96
C GLY A 161 18.28 -10.81 -12.81
N ASP A 162 18.25 -10.09 -11.68
CA ASP A 162 19.03 -10.42 -10.49
C ASP A 162 18.42 -11.58 -9.70
N LYS A 163 19.24 -12.21 -8.85
CA LYS A 163 18.78 -13.28 -7.97
C LYS A 163 17.98 -12.69 -6.79
N ILE A 164 17.07 -13.49 -6.24
CA ILE A 164 16.19 -13.12 -5.10
C ILE A 164 16.95 -12.69 -3.82
N GLN A 165 18.23 -13.05 -3.73
CA GLN A 165 19.12 -12.71 -2.61
C GLN A 165 19.70 -11.30 -2.73
N ASP A 166 19.71 -10.73 -3.94
CA ASP A 166 20.32 -9.43 -4.26
C ASP A 166 19.26 -8.31 -4.18
N VAL A 167 18.69 -8.11 -3.00
CA VAL A 167 17.72 -7.03 -2.76
C VAL A 167 18.44 -5.69 -2.86
N ALA A 168 18.12 -4.93 -3.90
CA ALA A 168 18.73 -3.63 -4.16
C ALA A 168 17.70 -2.65 -4.74
N MET A 169 17.86 -1.38 -4.38
CA MET A 169 17.20 -0.26 -5.04
C MET A 169 18.30 0.74 -5.38
N PRO A 170 18.86 0.71 -6.60
CA PRO A 170 19.95 1.62 -6.96
C PRO A 170 19.42 3.06 -6.98
N VAL A 171 20.12 3.92 -6.25
CA VAL A 171 19.85 5.36 -6.21
C VAL A 171 21.17 6.07 -6.49
N ARG A 172 21.15 7.02 -7.42
CA ARG A 172 22.30 7.89 -7.69
C ARG A 172 22.12 9.17 -6.89
N LEU A 173 23.09 9.46 -6.04
CA LEU A 173 23.10 10.63 -5.18
C LEU A 173 24.36 11.43 -5.44
N LYS A 174 24.21 12.75 -5.50
CA LYS A 174 25.33 13.70 -5.51
C LYS A 174 25.17 14.62 -4.31
N LEU A 175 26.24 14.80 -3.54
CA LEU A 175 26.20 15.68 -2.38
C LEU A 175 25.89 17.11 -2.83
N LEU A 176 24.96 17.78 -2.16
CA LEU A 176 24.75 19.21 -2.34
C LEU A 176 25.98 19.93 -1.78
N SER A 177 26.68 20.68 -2.63
CA SER A 177 27.78 21.55 -2.18
C SER A 177 27.18 22.61 -1.25
N SER A 178 27.65 22.64 -0.01
CA SER A 178 27.40 23.72 0.96
C SER A 178 27.87 25.07 0.45
#